data_AF-A0A7I7UNE3-F1
#
_entry.id   AF-A0A7I7UNE3-F1
#
_cell.length_a   1.000
_cell.length_b   1.000
_cell.length_c   1.000
_cell.angle_alpha   90.00
_cell.angle_beta   90.00
_cell.angle_gamma   90.00
#
_symmetry.space_group_name_H-M   'P 1'
#
loop_
_entity.id
_entity.type
_entity.pdbx_description
1 polymer ?
#
loop_
_entity_poly.entity_id
_entity_poly.type
_entity_poly.pdbx_seq_one_letter_code
_entity_poly.pdbx_strand_id
1 'polypeptide(L)' 'MIILGIILAVLGYFLWTPLMYIGIALVVIGAVFWLLGSVGRPVAGRRAWY' A
#
# COMPACT_ATOMS: atom_id res chain seq x y z
N MET A 1 0.05 -2.85 5.27
CA MET A 1 -0.26 -2.89 3.83
C MET A 1 0.99 -2.99 2.96
N ILE A 2 1.97 -2.10 3.11
CA ILE A 2 3.18 -2.08 2.26
C ILE A 2 3.95 -3.41 2.29
N ILE A 3 4.23 -3.97 3.47
CA ILE A 3 4.94 -5.25 3.60
C ILE A 3 4.20 -6.39 2.89
N LEU A 4 2.88 -6.49 3.09
CA LEU A 4 2.04 -7.46 2.39
C LEU A 4 2.07 -7.26 0.87
N GLY A 5 1.99 -6.01 0.41
CA GLY A 5 2.08 -5.67 -1.01
C GLY A 5 3.41 -6.06 -1.64
N ILE A 6 4.53 -5.85 -0.94
CA ILE A 6 5.86 -6.29 -1.37
C ILE A 6 5.90 -7.82 -1.47
N ILE A 7 5.41 -8.53 -0.44
CA ILE A 7 5.35 -10.00 -0.44
C ILE A 7 4.54 -10.50 -1.65
N LEU A 8 3.36 -9.93 -1.90
CA LEU A 8 2.51 -10.30 -3.04
C LEU A 8 3.15 -9.95 -4.39
N ALA A 9 3.85 -8.83 -4.51
CA ALA A 9 4.56 -8.43 -5.72
C ALA A 9 5.69 -9.43 -6.05
N VAL A 10 6.46 -9.83 -5.04
CA VAL A 10 7.53 -10.82 -5.19
C VAL A 10 6.95 -12.20 -5.52
N LEU A 11 5.94 -12.68 -4.79
CA LEU A 11 5.28 -13.95 -5.12
C LEU A 11 4.64 -13.92 -6.52
N GLY A 12 4.00 -12.83 -6.90
CA GLY A 12 3.37 -12.69 -8.21
C GLY A 12 4.36 -12.73 -9.37
N TYR A 13 5.58 -12.24 -9.16
CA TYR A 13 6.65 -12.38 -10.14
C TYR A 13 6.99 -13.86 -10.42
N PHE A 14 6.94 -14.73 -9.41
CA PHE A 14 7.29 -16.16 -9.55
C PHE A 14 6.10 -17.08 -9.87
N LEU A 15 4.90 -16.77 -9.38
CA LEU A 15 3.74 -17.65 -9.49
C LEU A 15 2.77 -17.19 -10.59
N TRP A 16 2.43 -15.89 -10.62
CA TRP A 16 1.32 -15.41 -11.44
C TRP A 16 1.34 -13.90 -11.63
N THR A 17 1.50 -13.46 -12.89
CA THR A 17 1.57 -12.04 -13.28
C THR A 17 0.44 -11.15 -12.71
N PRO A 18 -0.85 -11.54 -12.73
CA PRO A 18 -1.92 -10.75 -12.10
C PRO A 18 -1.71 -10.48 -10.61
N LEU A 19 -1.13 -11.45 -9.88
CA LEU A 19 -0.85 -11.33 -8.46
C LEU A 19 0.24 -10.26 -8.20
N MET A 20 1.17 -10.10 -9.13
CA MET A 20 2.21 -9.06 -9.06
C MET A 20 1.58 -7.66 -9.10
N TYR A 21 0.63 -7.44 -10.01
CA TYR A 21 -0.05 -6.15 -10.13
C TYR A 21 -0.88 -5.81 -8.89
N ILE A 22 -1.52 -6.81 -8.28
CA ILE A 22 -2.24 -6.63 -7.01
C ILE A 22 -1.27 -6.22 -5.90
N GLY A 23 -0.10 -6.88 -5.81
CA GLY A 23 0.94 -6.52 -4.85
C GLY A 23 1.43 -5.09 -5.02
N ILE A 24 1.74 -4.68 -6.26
CA ILE A 24 2.17 -3.32 -6.58
C ILE A 24 1.10 -2.28 -6.20
N ALA A 25 -0.17 -2.54 -6.52
CA ALA A 25 -1.27 -1.65 -6.15
C ALA A 25 -1.37 -1.45 -4.63
N LEU A 26 -1.20 -2.51 -3.84
CA LEU A 26 -1.20 -2.44 -2.38
C LEU A 26 -0.02 -1.64 -1.81
N VAL A 27 1.16 -1.74 -2.44
CA VAL A 27 2.32 -0.91 -2.06
C VAL A 27 2.03 0.56 -2.29
N VAL A 28 1.46 0.91 -3.45
CA VAL A 28 1.12 2.31 -3.79
C VAL A 28 0.07 2.87 -2.82
N ILE A 29 -1.02 2.15 -2.58
CA ILE A 29 -2.07 2.58 -1.66
C ILE A 29 -1.52 2.72 -0.23
N GLY A 30 -0.71 1.75 0.20
CA GLY A 30 -0.06 1.79 1.51
C GLY A 30 0.87 3.00 1.67
N ALA A 31 1.64 3.33 0.63
CA ALA A 31 2.51 4.50 0.62
C ALA A 31 1.70 5.81 0.68
N VAL A 32 0.58 5.90 -0.05
CA VAL A 32 -0.32 7.06 0.02
C VAL A 32 -0.86 7.23 1.43
N PHE A 33 -1.42 6.19 2.05
CA PHE A 33 -1.95 6.29 3.42
C PHE A 33 -0.86 6.59 4.46
N TRP A 34 0.35 6.08 4.27
CA TRP A 34 1.48 6.41 5.14
C TRP A 34 1.86 7.89 5.03
N LEU A 35 1.87 8.44 3.81
CA LEU A 35 2.05 9.88 3.58
C LEU A 35 0.92 10.69 4.22
N LEU A 36 -0.35 10.30 4.03
CA LEU A 36 -1.48 11.00 4.66
C LEU A 36 -1.47 10.91 6.19
N GLY A 37 -0.97 9.82 6.76
CA GLY A 37 -0.83 9.65 8.22
C GLY A 37 0.34 10.43 8.82
N SER A 38 1.41 10.67 8.05
CA SER A 38 2.54 11.51 8.49
C SER A 38 2.26 13.01 8.38
N VAL A 39 1.24 13.39 7.62
CA VAL A 39 0.75 14.78 7.57
C VAL A 39 0.05 15.09 8.89
N GLY A 40 0.69 15.88 9.76
CA GLY A 40 0.21 16.27 11.10
C GLY A 40 -1.06 17.15 11.12
N ARG A 41 -1.77 17.26 9.99
CA ARG A 41 -3.08 17.90 9.88
C ARG A 41 -4.11 16.87 9.44
N PRO A 42 -5.35 16.92 9.95
CA PRO A 42 -6.39 15.98 9.54
C PRO A 42 -6.67 16.10 8.04
N VAL A 43 -6.44 15.02 7.30
CA VAL A 43 -6.82 14.89 5.88
C VAL A 43 -8.27 14.40 5.84
N ALA A 44 -9.11 14.98 4.98
CA ALA A 44 -10.54 14.69 4.84
C ALA A 44 -11.34 14.67 6.18
N GLY A 45 -10.97 15.54 7.13
CA GLY A 45 -11.64 15.65 8.43
C GLY A 45 -11.35 14.52 9.42
N ARG A 46 -10.45 13.57 9.10
CA ARG A 46 -10.05 12.47 9.99
C ARG A 46 -8.59 12.63 10.43
N ARG A 47 -8.37 12.58 11.76
CA ARG A 47 -7.07 12.84 12.41
C ARG A 47 -6.08 11.67 12.32
N ALA A 48 -6.56 10.46 12.05
CA ALA A 48 -5.72 9.28 11.91
C ALA A 48 -6.24 8.40 10.75
N TRP A 49 -5.30 8.00 9.89
CA TRP A 49 -5.46 6.99 8.85
C TRP A 49 -4.52 5.84 9.24
N TYR A 50 -5.06 4.78 9.84
CA TYR A 50 -4.32 3.55 10.14
C TYR A 50 -5.09 2.35 9.59
#